data_AF-A0A9D8I085-F1
#
_entry.id   AF-A0A9D8I085-F1
#
_cell.length_a   1.000
_cell.length_b   1.000
_cell.length_c   1.000
_cell.angle_alpha   90.00
_cell.angle_beta   90.00
_cell.angle_gamma   90.00
#
_symmetry.space_group_name_H-M   'P 1'
#
loop_
_entity.id
_entity.type
_entity.pdbx_description
1 polymer ?
#
loop_
_entity_poly.entity_id
_entity_poly.type
_entity_poly.pdbx_seq_one_letter_code
_entity_poly.pdbx_strand_id
1 'polypeptide(L)'
;MPGNWLHRLRSIWPRPNQEPIAQRRGHLGERAARRHLERTGMKCLAANYRSPRGEIDLVFRDHDCLVFVEVKARGRDQWTRPAAAVDTEKRRRVAQGAMDYLSEIGRPEIKIRFDIVEVLLEADALSEVRHLQAAFSMPSSMRFG
;
A
#
# COMPACT_ATOMS: atom_id res chain seq x y z
N MET A 1 15.70 -7.30 -33.63
CA MET A 1 14.23 -7.17 -33.65
C MET A 1 13.73 -7.07 -32.21
N PRO A 2 13.52 -5.88 -31.64
CA PRO A 2 12.88 -5.75 -30.33
C PRO A 2 11.36 -5.74 -30.50
N GLY A 3 10.70 -6.64 -29.76
CA GLY A 3 9.26 -6.89 -29.81
C GLY A 3 8.42 -5.70 -29.35
N ASN A 4 7.33 -5.50 -30.08
CA ASN A 4 6.32 -4.47 -29.94
C ASN A 4 5.38 -4.80 -28.75
N TRP A 5 5.61 -4.19 -27.59
CA TRP A 5 4.77 -4.38 -26.39
C TRP A 5 3.63 -3.34 -26.24
N LEU A 6 3.32 -2.55 -27.27
CA LEU A 6 2.41 -1.40 -27.15
C LEU A 6 0.95 -1.60 -27.61
N HIS A 7 0.47 -2.82 -27.86
CA HIS A 7 -0.88 -3.03 -28.41
C HIS A 7 -1.86 -3.87 -27.55
N ARG A 8 -1.77 -3.85 -26.21
CA ARG A 8 -2.71 -4.63 -25.39
C ARG A 8 -3.22 -4.03 -24.09
N LEU A 9 -3.43 -2.71 -24.03
CA LEU A 9 -4.23 -2.10 -22.95
C LEU A 9 -5.17 -1.01 -23.49
N ARG A 10 -5.92 -1.32 -24.56
CA ARG A 10 -7.13 -0.56 -24.88
C ARG A 10 -8.32 -1.22 -24.19
N SER A 11 -9.00 -0.42 -23.35
CA SER A 11 -10.39 -0.57 -22.93
C SER A 11 -10.72 -1.46 -21.73
N ILE A 12 -10.45 -0.98 -20.50
CA ILE A 12 -11.40 -1.04 -19.36
C ILE A 12 -11.16 0.20 -18.47
N TRP A 13 -11.47 1.40 -18.94
CA TRP A 13 -11.62 2.56 -18.05
C TRP A 13 -13.11 2.82 -17.84
N PRO A 14 -13.63 2.82 -16.60
CA PRO A 14 -14.97 3.30 -16.35
C PRO A 14 -15.04 4.79 -16.71
N ARG A 15 -16.18 5.22 -17.26
CA ARG A 15 -16.43 6.63 -17.58
C ARG A 15 -16.23 7.48 -16.32
N PRO A 16 -15.77 8.74 -16.44
CA PRO A 16 -15.39 9.60 -15.31
C PRO A 16 -16.52 9.94 -14.31
N ASN A 17 -17.73 9.38 -14.46
CA ASN A 17 -18.88 9.62 -13.58
C ASN A 17 -19.54 8.34 -13.01
N GLN A 18 -18.86 7.19 -12.97
CA GLN A 18 -19.42 5.93 -12.43
C GLN A 18 -18.44 5.09 -11.59
N GLU A 19 -17.42 5.69 -10.95
CA GLU A 19 -16.58 4.91 -10.02
C GLU A 19 -17.39 4.46 -8.78
N PRO A 20 -17.36 3.16 -8.41
CA PRO A 20 -17.96 2.68 -7.18
C PRO A 20 -17.47 3.47 -5.96
N ILE A 21 -18.34 3.71 -4.97
CA ILE A 21 -18.01 4.48 -3.76
C ILE A 21 -16.77 3.89 -3.06
N ALA A 22 -16.66 2.57 -2.99
CA ALA A 22 -15.50 1.88 -2.41
C ALA A 22 -14.19 2.21 -3.13
N GLN A 23 -14.20 2.28 -4.47
CA GLN A 23 -13.02 2.61 -5.26
C GLN A 23 -12.62 4.07 -5.06
N ARG A 24 -13.58 5.00 -5.08
CA ARG A 24 -13.31 6.42 -4.77
C ARG A 24 -12.74 6.60 -3.37
N ARG A 25 -13.30 5.91 -2.37
CA ARG A 25 -12.78 5.91 -0.99
C ARG A 25 -11.37 5.34 -0.91
N GLY A 26 -11.07 4.29 -1.68
CA GLY A 26 -9.71 3.76 -1.83
C GLY A 26 -8.73 4.81 -2.35
N HIS A 27 -9.05 5.46 -3.48
CA HIS A 27 -8.22 6.52 -4.05
C HIS A 27 -8.04 7.72 -3.10
N LEU A 28 -9.11 8.13 -2.39
CA LEU A 28 -9.05 9.18 -1.38
C LEU A 28 -8.15 8.77 -0.20
N GLY A 29 -8.28 7.53 0.25
CA GLY A 29 -7.48 6.92 1.30
C GLY A 29 -6.00 6.93 0.96
N GLU A 30 -5.62 6.35 -0.18
CA GLU A 30 -4.22 6.30 -0.62
C GLU A 30 -3.59 7.69 -0.72
N ARG A 31 -4.34 8.65 -1.29
CA ARG A 31 -3.87 10.03 -1.42
C ARG A 31 -3.67 10.71 -0.06
N ALA A 32 -4.60 10.50 0.88
CA ALA A 32 -4.50 11.04 2.22
C ALA A 32 -3.33 10.41 3.01
N ALA A 33 -3.19 9.08 2.93
CA ALA A 33 -2.12 8.33 3.55
C ALA A 33 -0.74 8.77 3.04
N ARG A 34 -0.58 8.84 1.71
CA ARG A 34 0.66 9.32 1.09
C ARG A 34 1.04 10.71 1.58
N ARG A 35 0.10 11.67 1.54
CA ARG A 35 0.35 13.04 2.01
C ARG A 35 0.68 13.10 3.50
N HIS A 36 0.09 12.23 4.31
CA HIS A 36 0.39 12.16 5.74
C HIS A 36 1.84 11.71 5.96
N LEU A 37 2.27 10.63 5.31
CA LEU A 37 3.64 10.11 5.42
C LEU A 37 4.69 11.04 4.81
N GLU A 38 4.39 11.70 3.68
CA GLU A 38 5.33 12.69 3.11
C GLU A 38 5.59 13.86 4.06
N ARG A 39 4.60 14.25 4.88
CA ARG A 39 4.76 15.32 5.89
C ARG A 39 5.63 14.91 7.09
N THR A 40 5.83 13.62 7.33
CA THR A 40 6.75 13.16 8.38
C THR A 40 8.21 13.13 7.91
N GLY A 41 8.48 13.50 6.65
CA GLY A 41 9.81 13.49 6.04
C GLY A 41 10.12 12.20 5.27
N MET A 42 9.20 11.23 5.25
CA MET A 42 9.38 10.01 4.46
C MET A 42 9.24 10.31 2.96
N LYS A 43 10.12 9.71 2.14
CA LYS A 43 10.10 9.89 0.68
C LYS A 43 9.32 8.77 -0.01
N CYS A 44 8.26 9.11 -0.73
CA CYS A 44 7.52 8.14 -1.54
C CYS A 44 8.39 7.61 -2.68
N LEU A 45 8.48 6.28 -2.81
CA LEU A 45 9.24 5.57 -3.86
C LEU A 45 8.33 4.94 -4.90
N ALA A 46 7.19 4.38 -4.47
CA ALA A 46 6.20 3.78 -5.35
C ALA A 46 4.80 3.87 -4.73
N ALA A 47 3.79 3.83 -5.60
CA ALA A 47 2.38 3.70 -5.22
C ALA A 47 1.72 2.66 -6.13
N ASN A 48 0.75 1.91 -5.62
CA ASN A 48 0.05 0.85 -6.33
C ASN A 48 1.00 -0.18 -6.97
N TYR A 49 2.04 -0.59 -6.24
CA TYR A 49 2.99 -1.59 -6.72
C TYR A 49 2.32 -2.96 -6.81
N ARG A 50 2.50 -3.63 -7.94
CA ARG A 50 1.94 -4.96 -8.21
C ARG A 50 3.01 -5.86 -8.77
N SER A 51 3.09 -7.07 -8.25
CA SER A 51 3.97 -8.14 -8.71
C SER A 51 3.15 -9.41 -8.95
N PRO A 52 3.74 -10.47 -9.54
CA PRO A 52 3.04 -11.74 -9.70
C PRO A 52 2.58 -12.38 -8.39
N ARG A 53 3.29 -12.11 -7.28
CA ARG A 53 3.01 -12.73 -5.97
C ARG A 53 2.25 -11.81 -5.02
N GLY A 54 2.24 -10.50 -5.24
CA GLY A 54 1.72 -9.57 -4.24
C GLY A 54 1.39 -8.18 -4.77
N GLU A 55 0.90 -7.36 -3.85
CA GLU A 55 0.61 -5.94 -4.08
C GLU A 55 1.00 -5.14 -2.84
N ILE A 56 1.40 -3.89 -3.05
CA ILE A 56 1.75 -2.94 -1.99
C ILE A 56 1.15 -1.59 -2.38
N ASP A 57 0.34 -1.00 -1.50
CA ASP A 57 -0.33 0.27 -1.79
C ASP A 57 0.68 1.41 -1.90
N LEU A 58 1.61 1.52 -0.95
CA LEU A 58 2.68 2.53 -0.98
C LEU A 58 4.03 1.96 -0.52
N VAL A 59 5.11 2.42 -1.15
CA VAL A 59 6.48 2.14 -0.73
C VAL A 59 7.18 3.46 -0.42
N PHE A 60 7.79 3.55 0.76
CA PHE A 60 8.46 4.74 1.24
C PHE A 60 9.91 4.46 1.66
N ARG A 61 10.73 5.51 1.61
CA ARG A 61 12.04 5.59 2.25
C ARG A 61 11.92 6.40 3.54
N ASP A 62 12.31 5.79 4.65
CA ASP A 62 12.40 6.42 5.97
C ASP A 62 13.84 6.23 6.47
N HIS A 63 14.69 7.23 6.30
CA HIS A 63 16.14 7.16 6.58
C HIS A 63 16.83 5.93 5.97
N ASP A 64 17.22 4.94 6.78
CA ASP A 64 17.88 3.70 6.39
C ASP A 64 16.90 2.52 6.16
N CYS A 65 15.59 2.77 6.28
CA CYS A 65 14.53 1.78 6.18
C CYS A 65 13.68 1.92 4.90
N LEU A 66 13.32 0.80 4.29
CA LEU A 66 12.22 0.71 3.31
C LEU A 66 10.93 0.36 4.06
N VAL A 67 9.90 1.16 3.81
CA VAL A 67 8.62 1.04 4.48
C VAL A 67 7.58 0.62 3.47
N PHE A 68 7.00 -0.57 3.66
CA PHE A 68 5.91 -1.10 2.86
C PHE A 68 4.61 -0.84 3.60
N VAL A 69 3.72 -0.07 2.98
CA VAL A 69 2.53 0.47 3.64
C VAL A 69 1.28 -0.10 2.99
N GLU A 70 0.40 -0.63 3.84
CA GLU A 70 -0.98 -0.97 3.50
C GLU A 70 -1.90 0.20 3.91
N VAL A 71 -2.81 0.62 3.04
CA VAL A 71 -3.76 1.72 3.31
C VAL A 71 -5.17 1.16 3.52
N LYS A 72 -5.80 1.53 4.64
CA LYS A 72 -7.18 1.14 4.95
C LYS A 72 -8.08 2.35 5.05
N ALA A 73 -8.85 2.61 4.00
CA ALA A 73 -9.95 3.58 4.06
C ALA A 73 -11.15 2.98 4.83
N ARG A 74 -11.65 3.69 5.85
CA ARG A 74 -12.76 3.24 6.70
C ARG A 74 -13.83 4.31 6.84
N GLY A 75 -15.08 3.87 7.02
CA GLY A 75 -16.16 4.71 7.54
C GLY A 75 -16.13 4.80 9.06
N ARG A 76 -16.90 5.76 9.61
CA ARG A 76 -17.02 6.02 11.05
C ARG A 76 -17.46 4.81 11.89
N ASP A 77 -18.29 3.96 11.31
CA ASP A 77 -18.81 2.72 11.90
C ASP A 77 -17.74 1.64 12.11
N GLN A 78 -16.58 1.76 11.46
CA GLN A 78 -15.51 0.74 11.45
C GLN A 78 -14.25 1.18 12.20
N TRP A 79 -14.27 2.36 12.83
CA TRP A 79 -13.10 2.98 13.48
C TRP A 79 -12.72 2.36 14.82
N THR A 80 -13.69 1.82 15.57
CA THR A 80 -13.47 1.22 16.90
C THR A 80 -12.91 -0.20 16.88
N ARG A 81 -12.78 -0.84 15.70
CA ARG A 81 -12.20 -2.19 15.59
C ARG A 81 -10.68 -2.13 15.46
N PRO A 82 -9.92 -2.94 16.23
CA PRO A 82 -8.46 -2.95 16.17
C PRO A 82 -7.94 -3.06 14.74
N ALA A 83 -7.25 -2.00 14.34
CA ALA A 83 -6.65 -1.78 13.04
C ALA A 83 -5.68 -2.88 12.56
N ALA A 84 -4.95 -3.42 13.54
CA ALA A 84 -3.88 -4.37 13.36
C ALA A 84 -4.35 -5.71 12.79
N ALA A 85 -5.67 -5.97 12.74
CA ALA A 85 -6.24 -7.07 11.98
C ALA A 85 -6.17 -6.77 10.47
N VAL A 86 -4.96 -6.69 9.91
CA VAL A 86 -4.73 -7.10 8.52
C VAL A 86 -4.90 -8.62 8.53
N ASP A 87 -5.82 -9.11 7.72
CA ASP A 87 -6.01 -10.55 7.56
C ASP A 87 -4.69 -11.23 7.18
N THR A 88 -4.51 -12.46 7.64
CA THR A 88 -3.32 -13.28 7.40
C THR A 88 -3.00 -13.37 5.91
N GLU A 89 -4.03 -13.47 5.06
CA GLU A 89 -3.87 -13.49 3.60
C GLU A 89 -3.29 -12.17 3.08
N LYS A 90 -3.81 -11.03 3.54
CA LYS A 90 -3.34 -9.72 3.08
C LYS A 90 -1.91 -9.44 3.57
N ARG A 91 -1.56 -9.81 4.81
CA ARG A 91 -0.16 -9.75 5.30
C ARG A 91 0.78 -10.56 4.42
N ARG A 92 0.37 -11.77 4.02
CA ARG A 92 1.14 -12.63 3.13
C ARG A 92 1.35 -11.98 1.75
N ARG A 93 0.31 -11.40 1.16
CA ARG A 93 0.41 -10.74 -0.16
C ARG A 93 1.31 -9.50 -0.12
N VAL A 94 1.24 -8.68 0.92
CA VAL A 94 2.13 -7.53 1.10
C VAL A 94 3.58 -7.98 1.29
N ALA A 95 3.81 -9.02 2.11
CA ALA A 95 5.13 -9.61 2.31
C ALA A 95 5.72 -10.16 0.99
N GLN A 96 4.91 -10.83 0.18
CA GLN A 96 5.31 -11.32 -1.14
C GLN A 96 5.66 -10.19 -2.10
N GLY A 97 4.83 -9.13 -2.14
CA GLY A 97 5.12 -7.93 -2.90
C GLY A 97 6.42 -7.26 -2.46
N ALA A 98 6.68 -7.17 -1.15
CA ALA A 98 7.91 -6.61 -0.63
C ALA A 98 9.15 -7.42 -1.07
N MET A 99 9.08 -8.75 -1.07
CA MET A 99 10.17 -9.59 -1.58
C MET A 99 10.42 -9.39 -3.08
N ASP A 100 9.35 -9.26 -3.89
CA ASP A 100 9.48 -8.98 -5.32
C ASP A 100 10.11 -7.60 -5.54
N TYR A 101 9.63 -6.57 -4.83
CA TYR A 101 10.17 -5.23 -4.89
C TYR A 101 11.67 -5.20 -4.55
N LEU A 102 12.06 -5.86 -3.44
CA LEU A 102 13.46 -6.00 -3.04
C LEU A 102 14.30 -6.69 -4.11
N SER A 103 13.76 -7.72 -4.75
CA SER A 103 14.44 -8.43 -5.84
C SER A 103 14.64 -7.55 -7.07
N GLU A 104 13.65 -6.73 -7.43
CA GLU A 104 13.73 -5.79 -8.56
C GLU A 104 14.77 -4.69 -8.36
N ILE A 105 14.95 -4.21 -7.12
CA ILE A 105 15.95 -3.19 -6.80
C ILE A 105 17.34 -3.76 -6.45
N GLY A 106 17.57 -5.06 -6.69
CA GLY A 106 18.89 -5.69 -6.54
C GLY A 106 19.23 -6.19 -5.13
N ARG A 107 18.23 -6.46 -4.28
CA ARG A 107 18.37 -7.03 -2.92
C ARG A 107 19.37 -6.27 -2.03
N PRO A 108 19.17 -4.95 -1.83
CA PRO A 108 20.05 -4.19 -0.96
C PRO A 108 19.97 -4.68 0.49
N GLU A 109 21.08 -4.59 1.20
CA GLU A 109 21.11 -4.77 2.65
C GLU A 109 20.48 -3.52 3.30
N ILE A 110 19.21 -3.64 3.67
CA ILE A 110 18.41 -2.49 4.10
C ILE A 110 17.36 -2.91 5.14
N LYS A 111 17.09 -2.04 6.11
CA LYS A 111 16.00 -2.30 7.06
C LYS A 111 14.67 -2.27 6.33
N ILE A 112 13.74 -3.11 6.77
CA ILE A 112 12.37 -3.13 6.26
C ILE A 112 11.37 -2.97 7.40
N ARG A 113 10.28 -2.24 7.13
CA ARG A 113 9.17 -2.06 8.06
C ARG A 113 7.86 -2.21 7.31
N PHE A 114 6.88 -2.85 7.94
CA PHE A 114 5.52 -2.94 7.41
C PHE A 114 4.59 -2.07 8.25
N ASP A 115 4.02 -1.07 7.62
CA ASP A 115 3.15 -0.09 8.28
C ASP A 115 1.71 -0.24 7.77
N ILE A 116 0.76 0.19 8.60
CA ILE A 116 -0.63 0.40 8.18
C ILE A 116 -0.93 1.89 8.31
N VAL A 117 -1.56 2.47 7.30
CA VAL A 117 -2.19 3.78 7.44
C VAL A 117 -3.69 3.63 7.34
N GLU A 118 -4.39 4.01 8.40
CA GLU A 118 -5.84 4.06 8.40
C GLU A 118 -6.30 5.47 8.05
N VAL A 119 -7.26 5.56 7.15
CA VAL A 119 -7.86 6.81 6.73
C VAL A 119 -9.34 6.76 7.03
N LEU A 120 -9.78 7.60 7.96
CA LEU A 120 -11.17 7.75 8.31
C LEU A 120 -11.83 8.74 7.35
N LEU A 121 -12.88 8.28 6.67
CA LEU A 121 -13.70 9.08 5.78
C LEU A 121 -15.10 9.25 6.39
N GLU A 122 -15.52 10.49 6.61
CA GLU A 122 -16.87 10.86 7.04
C GLU A 122 -17.58 11.61 5.91
N ALA A 123 -18.75 11.12 5.49
CA ALA A 123 -19.46 11.66 4.33
C ALA A 123 -18.55 11.86 3.08
N ASP A 124 -17.67 10.88 2.83
CA ASP A 124 -16.65 10.89 1.75
C ASP A 124 -15.59 12.00 1.85
N ALA A 125 -15.51 12.69 2.99
CA ALA A 125 -14.46 13.64 3.31
C ALA A 125 -13.44 13.06 4.29
N LEU A 126 -12.18 13.48 4.19
CA LEU A 126 -11.13 13.10 5.12
C LEU A 126 -11.43 13.65 6.52
N SER A 127 -11.52 12.76 7.50
CA SER A 127 -11.71 13.13 8.91
C SER A 127 -10.44 12.92 9.74
N GLU A 128 -9.82 11.73 9.67
CA GLU A 128 -8.63 11.39 10.45
C GLU A 128 -7.66 10.52 9.62
N VAL A 129 -6.36 10.63 9.91
CA VAL A 129 -5.34 9.69 9.42
C VAL A 129 -4.56 9.17 10.61
N ARG A 130 -4.42 7.85 10.71
CA ARG A 130 -3.64 7.17 11.74
C ARG A 130 -2.56 6.32 11.12
N HIS A 131 -1.31 6.54 11.52
CA HIS A 131 -0.16 5.75 11.07
C HIS A 131 0.26 4.77 12.16
N LEU A 132 0.17 3.48 11.85
CA LEU A 132 0.60 2.38 12.71
C LEU A 132 1.92 1.85 12.17
N GLN A 133 3.01 2.25 12.81
CA GLN A 133 4.35 1.80 12.45
C GLN A 133 4.59 0.37 12.93
N ALA A 134 5.34 -0.41 12.12
CA ALA A 134 5.70 -1.80 12.43
C ALA A 134 4.47 -2.65 12.83
N ALA A 135 3.35 -2.42 12.13
CA ALA A 135 2.06 -3.03 12.44
C ALA A 135 2.08 -4.57 12.31
N PHE A 136 2.99 -5.09 11.50
CA PHE A 136 3.34 -6.51 11.46
C PHE A 136 4.79 -6.69 11.03
N SER A 137 5.26 -7.93 11.14
CA SER A 137 6.59 -8.30 10.68
C SER A 137 6.49 -9.33 9.57
N MET A 138 7.60 -9.54 8.84
CA MET A 138 7.67 -10.59 7.83
C MET A 138 7.23 -11.92 8.45
N PRO A 139 6.28 -12.65 7.82
CA PRO A 139 5.88 -13.97 8.30
C PRO A 139 7.10 -14.86 8.50
N SER A 140 7.14 -15.63 9.58
CA SER A 140 8.31 -16.45 9.94
C SER A 140 8.74 -17.42 8.83
N SER A 141 7.79 -17.88 8.01
CA SER A 141 8.04 -18.74 6.85
C SER A 141 8.75 -18.06 5.67
N MET A 142 8.91 -16.73 5.68
CA MET A 142 9.56 -15.94 4.63
C MET A 142 10.87 -15.27 5.08
N ARG A 143 11.31 -15.53 6.31
CA ARG A 143 12.57 -14.97 6.84
C ARG A 143 13.80 -15.76 6.39
N PHE A 144 13.60 -16.95 5.82
CA PHE A 144 14.64 -17.83 5.30
C PHE A 144 14.34 -18.12 3.83
N GLY A 145 14.98 -17.37 2.93
CA GLY A 145 14.88 -17.51 1.48
C GLY A 145 16.02 -16.76 0.81
#